data_AF-A0A929D7S5-F1
#
_entry.id   AF-A0A929D7S5-F1
#
_cell.length_a   1.000
_cell.length_b   1.000
_cell.length_c   1.000
_cell.angle_alpha   90.00
_cell.angle_beta   90.00
_cell.angle_gamma   90.00
#
_symmetry.space_group_name_H-M   'P 1'
#
loop_
_entity.id
_entity.type
_entity.pdbx_description
1 polymer ?
#
loop_
_entity_poly.entity_id
_entity_poly.type
_entity_poly.pdbx_seq_one_letter_code
_entity_poly.pdbx_strand_id
1 'polypeptide(L)'
;MQVHPSKEVLDEGKGSEEVDAEVSGAGGGGNPVPRNWLTSIHLYAIRIPDTMTLSTRKLLEDLRALEKRRRRILRRLMKTEELAVGTVSWVNRKCGRPSCHCAKGVGHRQMHFLFRDAGGRRRCKFIRNADQARLSRAGRRYAAFRAGRCELKAIEKRESEILVALKEVRGLTYE
;
A
#
# COMPACT_ATOMS: atom_id res chain seq x y z
N MET A 1 -21.09 32.44 23.85
CA MET A 1 -19.85 31.67 24.03
C MET A 1 -18.73 32.48 23.41
N GLN A 2 -18.02 33.27 24.23
CA GLN A 2 -17.09 34.30 23.78
C GLN A 2 -15.65 33.77 23.77
N VAL A 3 -15.00 33.94 22.62
CA VAL A 3 -13.64 34.49 22.39
C VAL A 3 -12.43 33.71 22.95
N HIS A 4 -11.59 33.21 22.03
CA HIS A 4 -10.18 32.83 22.24
C HIS A 4 -9.35 34.01 22.77
N PRO A 5 -8.20 33.75 23.40
CA PRO A 5 -6.98 34.13 22.67
C PRO A 5 -5.80 33.17 22.83
N SER A 6 -5.04 33.07 21.74
CA SER A 6 -3.65 32.60 21.67
C SER A 6 -2.74 33.42 22.59
N LYS A 7 -1.65 32.80 23.07
CA LYS A 7 -0.34 33.48 23.20
C LYS A 7 0.80 32.49 23.34
N GLU A 8 1.84 32.82 22.58
CA GLU A 8 3.16 32.23 22.49
C GLU A 8 3.93 32.38 23.81
N VAL A 9 4.81 31.44 24.11
CA VAL A 9 6.01 31.67 24.94
C VAL A 9 7.17 30.96 24.26
N LEU A 10 8.10 31.77 23.74
CA LEU A 10 9.49 31.41 23.50
C LEU A 10 10.24 31.49 24.84
N ASP A 11 11.12 30.54 25.13
CA ASP A 11 12.39 30.87 25.80
C ASP A 11 13.48 29.82 25.51
N GLU A 12 14.68 30.34 25.32
CA GLU A 12 15.92 29.69 24.94
C GLU A 12 16.64 29.13 26.19
N GLY A 13 17.48 28.09 26.03
CA GLY A 13 18.28 27.62 27.16
C GLY A 13 19.27 26.53 26.82
N LYS A 14 20.50 26.96 26.53
CA LYS A 14 21.73 26.20 26.26
C LYS A 14 22.10 25.23 27.39
N GLY A 15 22.90 24.20 27.06
CA GLY A 15 23.74 23.54 28.08
C GLY A 15 24.16 22.11 27.72
N SER A 16 25.37 21.99 27.18
CA SER A 16 26.16 20.77 26.97
C SER A 16 26.41 19.99 28.26
N GLU A 17 26.34 18.65 28.21
CA GLU A 17 27.30 17.83 28.97
C GLU A 17 27.52 16.47 28.28
N GLU A 18 28.79 16.27 27.95
CA GLU A 18 29.42 15.14 27.31
C GLU A 18 29.92 14.23 28.45
N VAL A 19 29.48 12.97 28.48
CA VAL A 19 30.14 11.93 29.31
C VAL A 19 30.16 10.62 28.53
N ASP A 20 31.38 10.19 28.24
CA ASP A 20 31.75 8.98 27.54
C ASP A 20 31.39 7.71 28.30
N ALA A 21 31.01 6.67 27.54
CA ALA A 21 31.16 5.28 27.96
C ALA A 21 31.36 4.39 26.73
N GLU A 22 32.61 4.07 26.45
CA GLU A 22 33.01 2.96 25.59
C GLU A 22 32.59 1.62 26.20
N VAL A 23 31.90 0.75 25.45
CA VAL A 23 32.08 -0.70 25.55
C VAL A 23 31.95 -1.36 24.16
N SER A 24 33.04 -2.04 23.82
CA SER A 24 33.37 -2.91 22.69
C SER A 24 32.37 -4.01 22.33
N GLY A 25 32.41 -4.47 21.07
CA GLY A 25 32.04 -5.86 20.72
C GLY A 25 31.31 -6.05 19.40
N ALA A 26 31.95 -6.71 18.45
CA ALA A 26 31.61 -6.81 17.03
C ALA A 26 30.43 -7.74 16.66
N GLY A 27 29.81 -7.45 15.50
CA GLY A 27 29.31 -8.49 14.58
C GLY A 27 27.84 -8.41 14.18
N GLY A 28 27.55 -7.93 12.96
CA GLY A 28 26.29 -8.21 12.27
C GLY A 28 25.85 -7.14 11.28
N GLY A 29 26.08 -7.39 9.99
CA GLY A 29 25.79 -6.48 8.87
C GLY A 29 24.35 -5.96 8.86
N GLY A 30 24.19 -4.70 9.25
CA GLY A 30 22.99 -3.91 9.07
C GLY A 30 22.92 -3.40 7.63
N ASN A 31 21.84 -3.73 6.94
CA ASN A 31 21.53 -3.15 5.64
C ASN A 31 21.14 -1.68 5.85
N PRO A 32 21.83 -0.69 5.25
CA PRO A 32 21.57 0.72 5.53
C PRO A 32 20.20 1.13 4.98
N VAL A 33 19.31 1.51 5.90
CA VAL A 33 18.06 2.19 5.56
C VAL A 33 18.41 3.61 5.12
N PRO A 34 18.04 4.06 3.91
CA PRO A 34 18.38 5.41 3.49
C PRO A 34 17.59 6.44 4.32
N ARG A 35 18.34 7.25 5.06
CA ARG A 35 17.95 8.54 5.65
C ARG A 35 17.93 9.60 4.55
N ASN A 36 16.77 9.94 4.00
CA ASN A 36 16.51 11.28 3.40
C ASN A 36 15.01 11.54 3.18
N TRP A 37 14.23 11.53 4.26
CA TRP A 37 12.80 11.82 4.20
C TRP A 37 12.47 13.32 4.25
N LEU A 38 13.35 14.20 3.76
CA LEU A 38 13.10 15.64 3.50
C LEU A 38 14.38 16.26 2.88
N THR A 39 14.38 16.46 1.55
CA THR A 39 15.00 17.60 0.84
C THR A 39 14.94 17.34 -0.66
N SER A 40 13.97 17.97 -1.30
CA SER A 40 14.06 18.60 -2.62
C SER A 40 12.66 18.67 -3.18
N ILE A 41 12.07 19.85 -3.03
CA ILE A 41 11.06 20.35 -3.95
C ILE A 41 11.75 20.31 -5.31
N HIS A 42 11.63 19.20 -6.03
CA HIS A 42 11.97 19.18 -7.43
C HIS A 42 10.94 20.09 -8.09
N LEU A 43 11.38 21.30 -8.44
CA LEU A 43 10.82 22.03 -9.55
C LEU A 43 10.76 21.05 -10.71
N TYR A 44 9.60 20.42 -10.88
CA TYR A 44 9.25 19.86 -12.16
C TYR A 44 9.18 21.06 -13.09
N ALA A 45 10.26 21.31 -13.82
CA ALA A 45 10.15 21.90 -15.14
C ALA A 45 9.26 20.94 -15.92
N ILE A 46 7.94 21.17 -15.83
CA ILE A 46 6.94 20.45 -16.59
C ILE A 46 7.28 20.76 -18.04
N ARG A 47 7.98 19.82 -18.68
CA ARG A 47 8.05 19.78 -20.13
C ARG A 47 6.62 19.50 -20.58
N ILE A 48 5.91 20.58 -20.92
CA ILE A 48 4.57 20.58 -21.49
C ILE A 48 4.64 19.67 -22.72
N PRO A 49 3.98 18.50 -22.74
CA PRO A 49 3.89 17.71 -23.94
C PRO A 49 3.03 18.50 -24.93
N ASP A 50 3.44 18.51 -26.21
CA ASP A 50 2.62 18.95 -27.33
C ASP A 50 1.18 18.46 -27.14
N THR A 51 0.27 19.39 -26.88
CA THR A 51 -1.12 19.09 -26.64
C THR A 51 -1.72 18.54 -27.92
N MET A 52 -1.74 17.21 -28.05
CA MET A 52 -2.74 16.55 -28.87
C MET A 52 -4.08 17.15 -28.46
N THR A 53 -4.72 17.85 -29.39
CA THR A 53 -5.95 18.63 -29.25
C THR A 53 -7.13 17.72 -28.89
N LEU A 54 -7.18 17.24 -27.65
CA LEU A 54 -8.36 16.56 -27.12
C LEU A 54 -9.43 17.62 -26.86
N SER A 55 -10.57 17.49 -27.56
CA SER A 55 -11.73 18.34 -27.31
C SER A 55 -12.12 18.32 -25.83
N THR A 56 -12.43 19.47 -25.24
CA THR A 56 -12.92 19.61 -23.85
C THR A 56 -14.05 18.63 -23.55
N ARG A 57 -14.93 18.38 -24.53
CA ARG A 57 -16.01 17.40 -24.43
C ARG A 57 -15.48 15.99 -24.11
N LYS A 58 -14.43 15.56 -24.80
CA LYS A 58 -13.82 14.25 -24.63
C LYS A 58 -13.22 14.08 -23.23
N LEU A 59 -12.52 15.11 -22.73
CA LEU A 59 -11.98 15.12 -21.37
C LEU A 59 -13.08 14.98 -20.31
N LEU A 60 -14.20 15.68 -20.48
CA LEU A 60 -15.36 15.58 -19.57
C LEU A 60 -16.05 14.21 -19.64
N GLU A 61 -16.19 13.64 -20.83
CA GLU A 61 -16.73 12.29 -21.03
C GLU A 61 -15.87 11.23 -20.34
N ASP A 62 -14.55 11.33 -20.48
CA ASP A 62 -13.60 10.41 -19.84
C ASP A 62 -13.66 10.55 -18.30
N LEU A 63 -13.74 11.78 -17.77
CA LEU A 63 -13.90 12.01 -16.33
C LEU A 63 -15.18 11.38 -15.77
N ARG A 64 -16.31 11.52 -16.46
CA ARG A 64 -17.58 10.87 -16.09
C ARG A 64 -17.48 9.34 -16.11
N ALA A 65 -16.77 8.79 -17.09
CA ALA A 65 -16.55 7.34 -17.20
C ALA A 65 -15.69 6.81 -16.03
N LEU A 66 -14.62 7.53 -15.67
CA LEU A 66 -13.77 7.23 -14.52
C LEU A 66 -14.55 7.29 -13.21
N GLU A 67 -15.38 8.32 -13.03
CA GLU A 67 -16.18 8.47 -11.82
C GLU A 67 -17.17 7.31 -11.66
N LYS A 68 -17.85 6.89 -12.74
CA LYS A 68 -18.74 5.72 -12.76
C LYS A 68 -17.98 4.44 -12.40
N ARG A 69 -16.76 4.28 -12.90
CA ARG A 69 -15.89 3.13 -12.59
C ARG A 69 -15.44 3.15 -11.13
N ARG A 70 -15.01 4.30 -10.62
CA ARG A 70 -14.65 4.55 -9.21
C ARG A 70 -15.79 4.14 -8.28
N ARG A 71 -17.02 4.61 -8.54
CA ARG A 71 -18.22 4.23 -7.77
C ARG A 71 -18.47 2.71 -7.77
N ARG A 72 -18.22 2.01 -8.88
CA ARG A 72 -18.36 0.54 -8.96
C ARG A 72 -17.29 -0.20 -8.16
N ILE A 73 -16.06 0.33 -8.10
CA ILE A 73 -14.98 -0.26 -7.30
C ILE A 73 -15.26 -0.06 -5.81
N LEU A 74 -15.62 1.17 -5.40
CA LEU A 74 -15.94 1.48 -4.00
C LEU A 74 -17.06 0.58 -3.47
N ARG A 75 -18.13 0.38 -4.23
CA ARG A 75 -19.21 -0.58 -3.86
C ARG A 75 -18.71 -2.00 -3.61
N ARG A 76 -17.68 -2.45 -4.34
CA ARG A 76 -17.08 -3.79 -4.12
C ARG A 76 -16.15 -3.80 -2.91
N LEU A 77 -15.44 -2.71 -2.64
CA LEU A 77 -14.51 -2.58 -1.51
C LEU A 77 -15.21 -2.36 -0.16
N MET A 78 -16.40 -1.76 -0.16
CA MET A 78 -17.17 -1.46 1.06
C MET A 78 -17.94 -2.66 1.61
N LYS A 79 -17.82 -3.84 1.01
CA LYS A 79 -18.44 -5.05 1.55
C LYS A 79 -17.78 -5.47 2.85
N THR A 80 -18.55 -6.03 3.78
CA THR A 80 -18.14 -6.35 5.15
C THR A 80 -17.68 -7.79 5.36
N GLU A 81 -17.52 -8.59 4.29
CA GLU A 81 -17.13 -9.99 4.45
C GLU A 81 -15.64 -10.13 4.85
N GLU A 82 -15.32 -11.22 5.55
CA GLU A 82 -13.99 -11.45 6.12
C GLU A 82 -12.87 -11.45 5.06
N LEU A 83 -11.71 -10.89 5.39
CA LEU A 83 -10.54 -10.87 4.53
C LEU A 83 -9.39 -11.64 5.20
N ALA A 84 -8.79 -12.59 4.47
CA ALA A 84 -7.57 -13.24 4.94
C ALA A 84 -6.36 -12.38 4.54
N VAL A 85 -5.94 -11.47 5.42
CA VAL A 85 -4.84 -10.52 5.17
C VAL A 85 -3.50 -11.26 5.10
N GLY A 86 -3.16 -11.73 3.90
CA GLY A 86 -2.01 -12.56 3.64
C GLY A 86 -2.19 -13.36 2.35
N THR A 87 -1.47 -14.47 2.24
CA THR A 87 -1.55 -15.40 1.12
C THR A 87 -2.01 -16.75 1.63
N VAL A 88 -3.09 -17.28 1.04
CA VAL A 88 -3.57 -18.64 1.27
C VAL A 88 -3.17 -19.49 0.08
N SER A 89 -2.39 -20.55 0.31
CA SER A 89 -1.89 -21.42 -0.76
C SER A 89 -1.83 -22.88 -0.34
N TRP A 90 -1.87 -23.75 -1.33
CA TRP A 90 -1.57 -25.17 -1.16
C TRP A 90 -0.07 -25.41 -1.32
N VAL A 91 0.49 -26.21 -0.43
CA VAL A 91 1.87 -26.68 -0.54
C VAL A 91 1.94 -28.17 -0.23
N ASN A 92 2.93 -28.84 -0.81
CA ASN A 92 3.25 -30.23 -0.48
C ASN A 92 4.49 -30.24 0.42
N ARG A 93 4.44 -30.96 1.54
CA ARG A 93 5.56 -31.07 2.49
C ARG A 93 5.82 -32.52 2.86
N LYS A 94 7.09 -32.90 2.92
CA LYS A 94 7.48 -34.24 3.37
C LYS A 94 7.18 -34.40 4.87
N CYS A 95 6.73 -35.59 5.24
CA CYS A 95 6.46 -35.91 6.65
C CYS A 95 7.78 -36.21 7.38
N GLY A 96 7.90 -35.77 8.64
CA GLY A 96 9.08 -36.06 9.46
C GLY A 96 9.17 -37.53 9.90
N ARG A 97 8.08 -38.30 9.78
CA ARG A 97 8.07 -39.74 10.11
C ARG A 97 8.66 -40.54 8.94
N PRO A 98 9.80 -41.23 9.12
CA PRO A 98 10.50 -41.92 8.02
C PRO A 98 9.73 -43.10 7.43
N SER A 99 8.82 -43.71 8.21
CA SER A 99 7.94 -44.80 7.76
C SER A 99 6.68 -44.34 7.03
N CYS A 100 6.42 -43.03 6.93
CA CYS A 100 5.25 -42.51 6.23
C CYS A 100 5.48 -42.49 4.72
N HIS A 101 4.48 -42.89 3.92
CA HIS A 101 4.54 -42.79 2.45
C HIS A 101 4.86 -41.35 1.98
N CYS A 102 4.36 -40.35 2.69
CA CYS A 102 4.63 -38.93 2.42
C CYS A 102 6.09 -38.50 2.63
N ALA A 103 6.91 -39.28 3.33
CA ALA A 103 8.33 -38.96 3.51
C ALA A 103 9.16 -39.25 2.24
N LYS A 104 8.78 -40.29 1.48
CA LYS A 104 9.50 -40.74 0.27
C LYS A 104 8.84 -40.27 -1.03
N GLY A 105 7.54 -39.95 -1.01
CA GLY A 105 6.78 -39.46 -2.17
C GLY A 105 6.68 -37.94 -2.29
N VAL A 106 5.60 -37.47 -2.94
CA VAL A 106 5.30 -36.04 -3.23
C VAL A 106 5.11 -35.16 -1.99
N GLY A 107 4.98 -35.76 -0.80
CA GLY A 107 4.66 -35.06 0.45
C GLY A 107 3.16 -34.96 0.71
N HIS A 108 2.79 -34.65 1.96
CA HIS A 108 1.41 -34.38 2.31
C HIS A 108 1.01 -33.00 1.77
N ARG A 109 -0.17 -32.92 1.16
CA ARG A 109 -0.74 -31.66 0.69
C ARG A 109 -1.42 -30.96 1.86
N GLN A 110 -1.06 -29.70 2.11
CA GLN A 110 -1.68 -28.90 3.18
C GLN A 110 -1.80 -27.44 2.76
N MET A 111 -2.85 -26.80 3.24
CA MET A 111 -3.09 -25.39 3.00
C MET A 111 -2.41 -24.54 4.08
N HIS A 112 -1.69 -23.51 3.67
CA HIS A 112 -0.94 -22.61 4.56
C HIS A 112 -1.46 -21.19 4.41
N PHE A 113 -1.37 -20.44 5.51
CA PHE A 113 -1.62 -19.00 5.55
C PHE A 113 -0.33 -18.27 5.89
N LEU A 114 0.19 -17.51 4.92
CA LEU A 114 1.35 -16.66 5.08
C LEU A 114 0.89 -15.21 5.33
N PHE A 115 1.26 -14.62 6.47
CA PHE A 115 0.83 -13.29 6.87
C PHE A 115 1.94 -12.53 7.61
N ARG A 116 1.72 -11.25 7.89
CA ARG A 116 2.59 -10.46 8.78
C ARG A 116 1.94 -10.35 10.15
N ASP A 117 2.71 -10.57 11.21
CA ASP A 117 2.22 -10.32 12.57
C ASP A 117 2.18 -8.81 12.90
N ALA A 118 1.68 -8.46 14.08
CA ALA A 118 1.60 -7.08 14.55
C ALA A 118 2.97 -6.39 14.62
N GLY A 119 4.06 -7.16 14.80
CA GLY A 119 5.44 -6.67 14.75
C GLY A 119 6.04 -6.62 13.34
N GLY A 120 5.23 -6.80 12.29
CA GLY A 120 5.64 -6.76 10.89
C GLY A 120 6.41 -7.99 10.39
N ARG A 121 6.66 -8.99 11.25
CA ARG A 121 7.42 -10.19 10.89
C ARG A 121 6.56 -11.16 10.09
N ARG A 122 7.15 -11.79 9.08
CA ARG A 122 6.47 -12.79 8.25
C ARG A 122 6.27 -14.08 9.05
N ARG A 123 5.04 -14.57 9.12
CA ARG A 123 4.64 -15.80 9.78
C ARG A 123 3.90 -16.72 8.81
N CYS A 124 4.02 -18.02 9.03
CA CYS A 124 3.29 -19.04 8.29
C CYS A 124 2.55 -19.93 9.29
N LYS A 125 1.26 -20.20 9.03
CA LYS A 125 0.45 -21.15 9.81
C LYS A 125 -0.18 -22.18 8.89
N PHE A 126 -0.20 -23.42 9.35
CA PHE A 126 -0.99 -24.48 8.73
C PHE A 126 -2.48 -24.25 8.99
N ILE A 127 -3.30 -24.51 7.98
CA ILE A 127 -4.75 -24.34 8.06
C ILE A 127 -5.40 -25.70 8.28
N ARG A 128 -6.21 -25.79 9.34
CA ARG A 128 -6.99 -27.00 9.66
C ARG A 128 -7.97 -27.29 8.54
N ASN A 129 -8.27 -28.58 8.30
CA ASN A 129 -9.18 -28.99 7.23
C ASN A 129 -10.54 -28.29 7.31
N ALA A 130 -11.11 -28.15 8.51
CA ALA A 130 -12.38 -27.46 8.75
C ALA A 130 -12.38 -25.98 8.31
N ASP A 131 -11.23 -25.31 8.37
CA ASP A 131 -11.10 -23.89 8.07
C ASP A 131 -10.76 -23.61 6.60
N GLN A 132 -10.42 -24.64 5.82
CA GLN A 132 -9.87 -24.46 4.48
C GLN A 132 -10.82 -23.73 3.53
N ALA A 133 -12.11 -24.07 3.57
CA ALA A 133 -13.10 -23.44 2.71
C ALA A 133 -13.29 -21.95 3.06
N ARG A 134 -13.35 -21.63 4.37
CA ARG A 134 -13.49 -20.26 4.87
C ARG A 134 -12.29 -19.41 4.48
N LEU A 135 -11.06 -19.87 4.77
CA LEU A 135 -9.84 -19.13 4.45
C LEU A 135 -9.61 -18.99 2.94
N SER A 136 -9.98 -20.00 2.14
CA SER A 136 -9.90 -19.89 0.68
C SER A 136 -10.82 -18.79 0.15
N ARG A 137 -12.06 -18.71 0.64
CA ARG A 137 -12.99 -17.62 0.26
C ARG A 137 -12.47 -16.26 0.72
N ALA A 138 -12.03 -16.16 1.97
CA ALA A 138 -11.47 -14.92 2.53
C ALA A 138 -10.19 -14.47 1.80
N GLY A 139 -9.35 -15.40 1.35
CA GLY A 139 -8.16 -15.13 0.56
C GLY A 139 -8.49 -14.58 -0.84
N ARG A 140 -9.49 -15.15 -1.52
CA ARG A 140 -9.97 -14.61 -2.80
C ARG A 140 -10.55 -13.21 -2.66
N ARG A 141 -11.33 -12.96 -1.60
CA ARG A 141 -11.84 -11.61 -1.30
C ARG A 141 -10.72 -10.63 -1.02
N TYR A 142 -9.71 -11.02 -0.26
CA TYR A 142 -8.55 -10.16 -0.01
C TYR A 142 -7.75 -9.85 -1.29
N ALA A 143 -7.57 -10.84 -2.17
CA ALA A 143 -6.95 -10.60 -3.48
C ALA A 143 -7.76 -9.59 -4.33
N ALA A 144 -9.08 -9.75 -4.40
CA ALA A 144 -9.96 -8.80 -5.07
C ALA A 144 -9.93 -7.41 -4.44
N PHE A 145 -9.86 -7.33 -3.10
CA PHE A 145 -9.73 -6.08 -2.37
C PHE A 145 -8.43 -5.34 -2.71
N ARG A 146 -7.29 -6.05 -2.74
CA ARG A 146 -6.01 -5.46 -3.16
C ARG A 146 -6.04 -4.99 -4.62
N ALA A 147 -6.62 -5.78 -5.51
CA ALA A 147 -6.77 -5.40 -6.91
C ALA A 147 -7.63 -4.13 -7.06
N GLY A 148 -8.78 -4.06 -6.37
CA GLY A 148 -9.63 -2.88 -6.39
C GLY A 148 -8.95 -1.63 -5.82
N ARG A 149 -8.10 -1.76 -4.79
CA ARG A 149 -7.28 -0.63 -4.29
C ARG A 149 -6.25 -0.16 -5.31
N CYS A 150 -5.60 -1.07 -6.03
CA CYS A 150 -4.68 -0.72 -7.11
C CYS A 150 -5.42 0.01 -8.24
N GLU A 151 -6.57 -0.52 -8.65
CA GLU A 151 -7.43 0.08 -9.66
C GLU A 151 -7.90 1.49 -9.26
N LEU A 152 -8.25 1.70 -7.98
CA LEU A 152 -8.64 3.02 -7.48
C LEU A 152 -7.51 4.05 -7.60
N LYS A 153 -6.26 3.67 -7.27
CA LYS A 153 -5.09 4.55 -7.45
C LYS A 153 -4.85 4.91 -8.92
N ALA A 154 -5.04 3.94 -9.82
CA ALA A 154 -4.89 4.17 -11.25
C ALA A 154 -5.95 5.16 -11.76
N ILE A 155 -7.19 5.05 -11.28
CA ILE A 155 -8.26 6.01 -11.60
C ILE A 155 -7.93 7.39 -11.06
N GLU A 156 -7.55 7.51 -9.80
CA GLU A 156 -7.21 8.80 -9.17
C GLU A 156 -6.09 9.52 -9.93
N LYS A 157 -5.03 8.78 -10.32
CA LYS A 157 -3.97 9.32 -11.16
C LYS A 157 -4.52 9.87 -12.48
N ARG A 158 -5.39 9.11 -13.15
CA ARG A 158 -5.95 9.52 -14.44
C ARG A 158 -6.93 10.68 -14.32
N GLU A 159 -7.74 10.73 -13.27
CA GLU A 159 -8.61 11.87 -12.96
C GLU A 159 -7.78 13.14 -12.79
N SER A 160 -6.67 13.07 -12.04
CA SER A 160 -5.73 14.19 -11.87
C SER A 160 -5.12 14.67 -13.20
N GLU A 161 -4.65 13.75 -14.04
CA GLU A 161 -4.13 14.07 -15.39
C GLU A 161 -5.16 14.80 -16.26
N ILE A 162 -6.42 14.36 -16.24
CA ILE A 162 -7.50 15.00 -17.00
C ILE A 162 -7.82 16.39 -16.45
N LEU A 163 -7.79 16.58 -15.13
CA LEU A 163 -8.03 17.88 -14.51
C LEU A 163 -6.94 18.89 -14.86
N VAL A 164 -5.67 18.45 -14.93
CA VAL A 164 -4.56 19.29 -15.41
C VAL A 164 -4.77 19.67 -16.88
N ALA A 165 -5.12 18.72 -17.74
CA ALA A 165 -5.41 19.02 -19.15
C ALA A 165 -6.59 19.99 -19.31
N LEU A 166 -7.65 19.84 -18.49
CA LEU A 166 -8.79 20.76 -18.49
C LEU A 166 -8.39 22.18 -18.05
N LYS A 167 -7.49 22.31 -17.07
CA LYS A 167 -6.94 23.60 -16.64
C LYS A 167 -6.21 24.28 -17.79
N GLU A 168 -5.38 23.54 -18.53
CA GLU A 168 -4.59 24.07 -19.65
C GLU A 168 -5.49 24.53 -20.80
N VAL A 169 -6.48 23.71 -21.20
CA VAL A 169 -7.43 24.05 -22.27
C VAL A 169 -8.31 25.25 -21.92
N ARG A 170 -8.67 25.42 -20.65
CA ARG A 170 -9.51 26.52 -20.17
C ARG A 170 -8.71 27.71 -19.63
N GLY A 171 -7.38 27.64 -19.69
CA GLY A 171 -6.51 28.67 -19.17
C GLY A 171 -6.67 29.95 -20.00
N LEU A 172 -6.95 31.07 -19.33
CA LEU A 172 -6.84 32.39 -19.92
C LEU A 172 -5.52 32.98 -19.47
N THR A 173 -4.74 33.48 -20.42
CA THR A 173 -3.55 34.28 -20.15
C THR A 173 -3.94 35.75 -20.23
N TYR A 174 -3.50 36.55 -19.27
CA TYR A 174 -3.70 37.99 -19.24
C TYR A 174 -2.33 38.65 -19.45
N GLU A 175 -2.25 39.59 -20.39
CA GLU A 175 -1.04 40.38 -20.73
C GLU A 175 -1.18 41.82 -20.22
#